data_AF-A0A452ZCH9-F1
#
_entry.id   AF-A0A452ZCH9-F1
#
_cell.length_a   1.000
_cell.length_b   1.000
_cell.length_c   1.000
_cell.angle_alpha   90.00
_cell.angle_beta   90.00
_cell.angle_gamma   90.00
#
_symmetry.space_group_name_H-M   'P 1'
#
loop_
_entity.id
_entity.type
_entity.pdbx_description
1 polymer ?
#
loop_
_entity_poly.entity_id
_entity_poly.type
_entity_poly.pdbx_seq_one_letter_code
_entity_poly.pdbx_strand_id
1 'polypeptide(L)' 'MGVLVGKGGFFGNVFRVTPPLCFSKEDSDYMIEVMDIALSKL' A
#
# COMPACT_ATOMS: atom_id res chain seq x y z
N MET A 1 7.32 -3.22 -10.69
CA MET A 1 6.86 -3.52 -9.32
C MET A 1 5.88 -2.44 -8.93
N GLY A 2 4.69 -2.82 -8.47
CA GLY A 2 3.64 -1.86 -8.17
C GLY A 2 2.54 -2.53 -7.36
N VAL A 3 1.96 -1.78 -6.43
CA VAL A 3 0.88 -2.24 -5.56
C VAL A 3 -0.29 -1.29 -5.73
N LEU A 4 -1.50 -1.85 -5.84
CA LEU A 4 -2.72 -1.05 -5.92
C LEU A 4 -3.13 -0.64 -4.51
N VAL A 5 -3.16 0.67 -4.26
CA VAL A 5 -3.56 1.25 -2.97
C VAL A 5 -4.73 2.20 -3.20
N GLY A 6 -5.76 2.09 -2.35
CA GLY A 6 -6.88 3.02 -2.39
C GLY A 6 -6.51 4.38 -1.81
N LYS A 7 -7.11 5.45 -2.33
CA LYS A 7 -7.07 6.79 -1.72
C LYS A 7 -8.32 7.01 -0.88
N GLY A 8 -8.16 7.59 0.31
CA GLY A 8 -9.24 7.83 1.27
C GLY A 8 -9.05 9.12 2.07
N GLY A 9 -9.98 9.36 3.00
CA GLY A 9 -10.05 10.60 3.79
C GLY A 9 -10.77 11.73 3.04
N PHE A 10 -11.34 12.68 3.78
CA PHE A 10 -12.10 13.81 3.21
C PHE A 10 -11.27 14.64 2.23
N PHE A 11 -9.99 14.82 2.53
CA PHE A 11 -9.03 15.53 1.68
C PHE A 11 -8.23 14.60 0.75
N GLY A 12 -8.52 13.29 0.75
CA GLY A 12 -7.80 12.33 -0.07
C GLY A 12 -6.34 12.09 0.35
N ASN A 13 -5.94 12.51 1.55
CA ASN A 13 -4.56 12.43 2.03
C ASN A 13 -4.24 11.13 2.80
N VAL A 14 -5.13 10.14 2.76
CA VAL A 14 -4.99 8.88 3.50
C VAL A 14 -4.90 7.71 2.55
N PHE A 15 -3.93 6.82 2.75
CA PHE A 15 -3.88 5.53 2.07
C PHE A 15 -4.88 4.56 2.69
N ARG A 16 -5.77 4.01 1.87
CA ARG A 16 -6.74 3.00 2.30
C ARG A 16 -6.16 1.61 2.02
N VAL A 17 -5.64 0.99 3.08
CA VAL A 17 -5.10 -0.37 3.06
C VAL A 17 -6.13 -1.30 3.65
N THR A 18 -6.91 -1.95 2.80
CA THR A 18 -7.90 -2.96 3.18
C THR A 18 -7.62 -4.24 2.38
N PRO A 19 -6.66 -5.06 2.85
CA PRO A 19 -6.31 -6.28 2.15
C PRO A 19 -7.45 -7.31 2.22
N PRO A 20 -7.56 -8.21 1.22
CA PRO A 20 -8.53 -9.30 1.27
C PRO A 20 -8.21 -10.30 2.38
N LEU A 21 -9.17 -11.12 2.79
CA LEU A 21 -8.97 -12.12 3.85
C LEU A 21 -7.95 -13.23 3.49
N CYS A 22 -7.56 -13.32 2.22
CA CYS A 22 -6.52 -14.22 1.72
C CYS A 22 -5.11 -13.60 1.69
N PHE A 23 -4.93 -12.42 2.27
CA PHE A 23 -3.66 -11.72 2.28
C PHE A 23 -2.65 -12.41 3.19
N SER A 24 -1.51 -12.77 2.61
CA SER A 24 -0.43 -13.47 3.32
C SER A 24 0.57 -12.49 3.94
N LYS A 25 1.47 -13.02 4.77
CA LYS A 25 2.56 -12.22 5.34
C LYS A 25 3.52 -11.76 4.23
N GLU A 26 3.78 -12.63 3.28
CA GLU A 26 4.66 -12.38 2.14
C GLU A 26 4.12 -11.24 1.25
N ASP A 27 2.80 -11.18 1.05
CA ASP A 27 2.15 -10.06 0.35
C ASP A 27 2.29 -8.73 1.12
N SER A 28 2.29 -8.81 2.46
CA SER A 28 2.49 -7.65 3.33
C SER A 28 3.91 -7.12 3.20
N ASP A 29 4.90 -8.01 3.23
CA ASP A 29 6.31 -7.67 3.09
C ASP A 29 6.59 -7.04 1.72
N TYR A 30 6.01 -7.60 0.64
CA TYR A 30 6.07 -7.02 -0.70
C TYR A 30 5.41 -5.62 -0.77
N MET A 31 4.25 -5.45 -0.13
CA MET A 31 3.55 -4.17 -0.11
C MET A 31 4.39 -3.05 0.50
N ILE A 32 5.03 -3.33 1.64
CA ILE A 32 5.87 -2.37 2.35
C ILE A 32 7.13 -2.05 1.53
N GLU A 33 7.80 -3.05 0.96
CA GLU A 33 8.99 -2.84 0.13
C GLU A 33 8.69 -1.94 -1.07
N VAL A 34 7.58 -2.20 -1.78
CA VAL A 34 7.19 -1.38 -2.93
C VAL A 34 6.80 0.04 -2.51
N MET A 35 6.10 0.20 -1.37
CA MET A 35 5.76 1.53 -0.84
C MET A 35 7.01 2.32 -0.44
N ASP A 36 7.99 1.69 0.21
CA ASP A 36 9.23 2.34 0.63
C ASP A 36 10.03 2.84 -0.58
N ILE A 37 10.14 2.03 -1.64
CA ILE A 37 10.78 2.44 -2.90
C ILE A 37 10.01 3.57 -3.60
N ALA A 38 8.68 3.54 -3.56
CA ALA A 38 7.85 4.55 -4.20
C ALA A 38 7.89 5.90 -3.47
N LEU A 39 7.93 5.87 -2.13
CA LEU A 39 7.94 7.06 -1.29
C LEU A 39 9.34 7.63 -1.04
N SER A 40 10.40 6.82 -1.08
CA SER A 40 11.79 7.29 -0.96
C SER A 40 12.27 8.12 -2.16
N LYS A 41 11.55 8.07 -3.28
CA LYS A 41 11.85 8.83 -4.51
C LYS A 41 11.07 10.15 -4.64
N LEU A 42 10.29 10.51 -3.62
CA LEU A 42 9.62 11.81 -3.48
C LEU A 42 10.53 12.82 -2.78
#